data_AF-A0AA88WJA3-F1
#
_entry.id   AF-A0AA88WJA3-F1
#
_cell.length_a   1.000
_cell.length_b   1.000
_cell.length_c   1.000
_cell.angle_alpha   90.00
_cell.angle_beta   90.00
_cell.angle_gamma   90.00
#
_symmetry.space_group_name_H-M   'P 1'
#
loop_
_entity.id
_entity.type
_entity.pdbx_description
1 polymer ?
#
loop_
_entity_poly.entity_id
_entity_poly.type
_entity_poly.pdbx_seq_one_letter_code
_entity_poly.pdbx_strand_id
1 'polypeptide(L)'
;MADSTQCVEHIELFVDSSSSPAQQAASVDAIANFVKNDTLTLESLVREMEMYLTTTDNIIRARGILLLAEVLTGLASKPLDNVTISSLVGFFTERLASLKHPCLCKKFKTSDTSSSIFYRSWVPQLRPYPSDVPSPQHPGGITANNPYRGHSQSPSDFPLPSKLPLNSYPSSGSLSHIARDWKALRGALVGCLALVRRKGNYGTVTNSGARAIAESSLQTLSVQALGQHDRKLCFELLGCLLERYSDAVMALDDLLVYGVCEAIDGEKDPECLILTFHIVEVLAGLFPDTAGPLTSFAEGLFEILGSYFPIHFTHSEGEDFDARREELSRSLMLAFASTPLFEQWAIPLFLEKLSSSLPTAKVESLKYLSYCTVKYGAERMAKHVGALWSSLKDVIFTSAFALDAESRNSMEFQVNEIATEAFLLLQKVILQDDGSFLSLILGDDDINTVMNSLASFKDYDDIPIQ
;
A
#
# COMPACT_ATOMS: atom_id res chain seq x y z
N MET A 1 45.27 0.42 10.58
CA MET A 1 44.43 0.86 9.44
C MET A 1 44.19 -0.38 8.60
N ALA A 2 42.94 -0.69 8.23
CA ALA A 2 42.73 -1.75 7.25
C ALA A 2 43.44 -1.31 5.97
N ASP A 3 44.17 -2.21 5.32
CA ASP A 3 44.85 -1.88 4.08
C ASP A 3 43.78 -1.58 3.01
N SER A 4 43.93 -0.51 2.24
CA SER A 4 42.99 -0.12 1.17
C SER A 4 42.72 -1.32 0.24
N THR A 5 43.76 -2.13 0.04
CA THR A 5 43.76 -3.39 -0.70
C THR A 5 42.72 -4.38 -0.18
N GLN A 6 42.62 -4.57 1.14
CA GLN A 6 41.68 -5.53 1.75
C GLN A 6 40.22 -5.08 1.58
N CYS A 7 39.95 -3.77 1.61
CA CYS A 7 38.61 -3.24 1.35
C CYS A 7 38.20 -3.51 -0.11
N VAL A 8 39.09 -3.27 -1.06
CA VAL A 8 38.83 -3.48 -2.50
C VAL A 8 38.55 -4.96 -2.80
N GLU A 9 39.30 -5.89 -2.20
CA GLU A 9 39.05 -7.32 -2.35
C GLU A 9 37.61 -7.72 -1.96
N HIS A 10 37.11 -7.19 -0.84
CA HIS A 10 35.72 -7.44 -0.41
C HIS A 10 34.69 -6.76 -1.33
N ILE A 11 35.00 -5.57 -1.86
CA ILE A 11 34.12 -4.90 -2.84
C ILE A 11 34.04 -5.74 -4.12
N GLU A 12 35.18 -6.14 -4.68
CA GLU A 12 35.24 -6.96 -5.91
C GLU A 12 34.53 -8.29 -5.73
N LEU A 13 34.74 -8.96 -4.58
CA LEU A 13 34.08 -10.21 -4.26
C LEU A 13 32.55 -10.04 -4.17
N PHE A 14 32.06 -8.94 -3.58
CA PHE A 14 30.62 -8.66 -3.55
C PHE A 14 30.07 -8.30 -4.93
N VAL A 15 30.82 -7.59 -5.76
CA VAL A 15 30.35 -7.16 -7.08
C VAL A 15 30.43 -8.28 -8.12
N ASP A 16 31.24 -9.31 -7.90
CA ASP A 16 31.34 -10.46 -8.79
C ASP A 16 30.08 -11.34 -8.76
N SER A 17 29.42 -11.41 -9.92
CA SER A 17 28.26 -12.28 -10.16
C SER A 17 28.48 -13.78 -9.92
N SER A 18 29.72 -14.24 -9.91
CA SER A 18 30.07 -15.63 -9.64
C SER A 18 30.10 -15.97 -8.14
N SER A 19 30.21 -14.97 -7.26
CA SER A 19 30.26 -15.15 -5.81
C SER A 19 28.94 -15.66 -5.25
N SER A 20 29.01 -16.61 -4.31
CA SER A 20 27.84 -17.12 -3.59
C SER A 20 27.24 -16.07 -2.63
N PRO A 21 25.94 -16.17 -2.29
CA PRO A 21 25.31 -15.28 -1.31
C PRO A 21 26.02 -15.25 0.04
N ALA A 22 26.56 -16.38 0.50
CA ALA A 22 27.31 -16.45 1.76
C ALA A 22 28.63 -15.64 1.70
N GLN A 23 29.33 -15.67 0.57
CA GLN A 23 30.56 -14.89 0.38
C GLN A 23 30.26 -13.39 0.27
N GLN A 24 29.15 -13.02 -0.40
CA GLN A 24 28.68 -11.65 -0.48
C GLN A 24 28.33 -11.12 0.92
N ALA A 25 27.54 -11.86 1.70
CA ALA A 25 27.20 -11.49 3.08
C ALA A 25 28.45 -11.33 3.97
N ALA A 26 29.41 -12.26 3.87
CA ALA A 26 30.67 -12.17 4.60
C ALA A 26 31.48 -10.91 4.23
N SER A 27 31.43 -10.47 2.97
CA SER A 27 32.10 -9.25 2.51
C SER A 27 31.43 -7.99 3.06
N VAL A 28 30.10 -7.96 3.10
CA VAL A 28 29.32 -6.89 3.75
C VAL A 28 29.70 -6.79 5.23
N ASP A 29 29.70 -7.92 5.94
CA ASP A 29 30.04 -7.96 7.37
C ASP A 29 31.48 -7.49 7.63
N ALA A 30 32.43 -7.92 6.80
CA ALA A 30 33.82 -7.49 6.90
C ALA A 30 33.95 -5.97 6.71
N ILE A 31 33.37 -5.41 5.64
CA ILE A 31 33.41 -3.97 5.37
C ILE A 31 32.69 -3.18 6.47
N ALA A 32 31.51 -3.62 6.90
CA ALA A 32 30.76 -2.99 7.98
C ALA A 32 31.57 -3.00 9.29
N ASN A 33 32.31 -4.07 9.59
CA ASN A 33 33.18 -4.14 10.76
C ASN A 33 34.38 -3.20 10.66
N PHE A 34 34.98 -3.05 9.47
CA PHE A 34 36.05 -2.06 9.27
C PHE A 34 35.55 -0.63 9.53
N VAL A 35 34.35 -0.32 9.06
CA VAL A 35 33.76 1.01 9.27
C VAL A 35 33.32 1.19 10.73
N LYS A 36 32.71 0.18 11.37
CA LYS A 36 32.35 0.24 12.80
C LYS A 36 33.54 0.54 13.70
N ASN A 37 34.67 -0.12 13.44
CA ASN A 37 35.87 -0.03 14.26
C ASN A 37 36.81 1.14 13.87
N ASP A 38 36.35 2.05 13.00
CA ASP A 38 37.11 3.22 12.53
C ASP A 38 38.44 2.86 11.84
N THR A 39 38.58 1.62 11.36
CA THR A 39 39.75 1.19 10.58
C THR A 39 39.66 1.63 9.12
N LEU A 40 38.45 1.94 8.66
CA LEU A 40 38.09 2.51 7.36
C LEU A 40 37.00 3.57 7.59
N THR A 41 37.16 4.78 7.08
CA THR A 41 36.08 5.79 7.16
C THR A 41 35.03 5.53 6.08
N LEU A 42 33.79 5.96 6.31
CA LEU A 42 32.73 5.83 5.30
C LEU A 42 33.05 6.65 4.03
N GLU A 43 33.69 7.81 4.18
CA GLU A 43 34.18 8.60 3.04
C GLU A 43 35.21 7.83 2.22
N SER A 44 36.18 7.19 2.89
CA SER A 44 37.18 6.35 2.23
C SER A 44 36.51 5.17 1.51
N LEU A 45 35.53 4.52 2.12
CA LEU A 45 34.77 3.45 1.47
C LEU A 45 34.07 3.96 0.20
N VAL A 46 33.34 5.08 0.28
CA VAL A 46 32.64 5.66 -0.88
C VAL A 46 33.62 6.03 -1.99
N ARG A 47 34.82 6.51 -1.65
CA ARG A 47 35.89 6.78 -2.61
C ARG A 47 36.39 5.51 -3.31
N GLU A 48 36.64 4.43 -2.58
CA GLU A 48 37.00 3.15 -3.20
C GLU A 48 35.85 2.58 -4.06
N MET A 49 34.60 2.88 -3.68
CA MET A 49 33.41 2.44 -4.41
C MET A 49 33.12 3.29 -5.67
N GLU A 50 33.79 4.43 -5.89
CA GLU A 50 33.45 5.40 -6.94
C GLU A 50 33.29 4.75 -8.32
N MET A 51 34.24 3.91 -8.73
CA MET A 51 34.20 3.23 -10.03
C MET A 51 33.01 2.26 -10.16
N TYR A 52 32.61 1.62 -9.07
CA TYR A 52 31.48 0.69 -9.06
C TYR A 52 30.14 1.42 -9.00
N LEU A 53 30.08 2.62 -8.42
CA LEU A 53 28.85 3.41 -8.34
C LEU A 53 28.57 4.24 -9.60
N THR A 54 29.60 4.49 -10.42
CA THR A 54 29.53 5.37 -11.61
C THR A 54 29.75 4.64 -12.94
N THR A 55 30.15 3.36 -12.91
CA THR A 55 30.33 2.53 -14.11
C THR A 55 29.11 2.54 -15.04
N THR A 56 29.33 2.38 -16.34
CA THR A 56 28.27 2.21 -17.33
C THR A 56 27.64 0.81 -17.32
N ASP A 57 28.29 -0.17 -16.68
CA ASP A 57 27.73 -1.52 -16.52
C ASP A 57 26.64 -1.52 -15.45
N ASN A 58 25.38 -1.67 -15.87
CA ASN A 58 24.21 -1.64 -15.00
C ASN A 58 24.22 -2.75 -13.93
N ILE A 59 24.85 -3.91 -14.18
CA ILE A 59 24.91 -5.01 -13.22
C ILE A 59 25.92 -4.66 -12.11
N ILE A 60 27.13 -4.27 -12.52
CA ILE A 60 28.19 -3.86 -11.58
C ILE A 60 27.70 -2.67 -10.75
N ARG A 61 27.06 -1.69 -11.40
CA ARG A 61 26.49 -0.51 -10.73
C ARG A 61 25.41 -0.86 -9.73
N ALA A 62 24.45 -1.70 -10.12
CA ALA A 62 23.40 -2.16 -9.21
C ALA A 62 23.97 -2.87 -7.96
N ARG A 63 25.00 -3.71 -8.15
CA ARG A 63 25.66 -4.42 -7.05
C ARG A 63 26.48 -3.47 -6.17
N GLY A 64 27.18 -2.50 -6.74
CA GLY A 64 27.87 -1.46 -5.97
C GLY A 64 26.90 -0.65 -5.10
N ILE A 65 25.75 -0.25 -5.64
CA ILE A 65 24.71 0.47 -4.89
C ILE A 65 24.14 -0.42 -3.77
N LEU A 66 23.89 -1.70 -4.06
CA LEU A 66 23.40 -2.66 -3.06
C LEU A 66 24.42 -2.88 -1.94
N LEU A 67 25.71 -3.04 -2.26
CA LEU A 67 26.78 -3.17 -1.26
C LEU A 67 26.79 -1.99 -0.29
N LEU A 68 26.74 -0.77 -0.82
CA LEU A 68 26.73 0.43 0.00
C LEU A 68 25.51 0.45 0.95
N ALA A 69 24.34 0.06 0.44
CA ALA A 69 23.11 -0.01 1.20
C ALA A 69 23.13 -1.08 2.30
N GLU A 70 23.66 -2.27 2.01
CA GLU A 70 23.78 -3.36 2.99
C GLU A 70 24.82 -3.03 4.08
N VAL A 71 25.96 -2.44 3.70
CA VAL A 71 26.93 -1.92 4.68
C VAL A 71 26.27 -0.88 5.59
N LEU A 72 25.51 0.07 5.03
CA LEU A 72 24.79 1.08 5.83
C LEU A 72 23.77 0.47 6.79
N THR A 73 23.10 -0.62 6.39
CA THR A 73 22.23 -1.39 7.28
C THR A 73 23.01 -1.94 8.48
N GLY A 74 24.21 -2.48 8.23
CA GLY A 74 25.14 -2.89 9.27
C GLY A 74 25.60 -1.76 10.20
N LEU A 75 25.55 -0.49 9.75
CA LEU A 75 26.00 0.69 10.50
C LEU A 75 24.90 1.40 11.30
N ALA A 76 23.77 0.75 11.57
CA ALA A 76 22.63 1.34 12.29
C ALA A 76 22.98 1.91 13.68
N SER A 77 24.02 1.38 14.35
CA SER A 77 24.51 1.80 15.67
C SER A 77 25.82 2.60 15.65
N LYS A 78 26.36 2.93 14.47
CA LYS A 78 27.53 3.80 14.35
C LYS A 78 27.06 5.24 14.14
N PRO A 79 27.49 6.23 14.96
CA PRO A 79 27.16 7.63 14.71
C PRO A 79 27.61 8.10 13.32
N LEU A 80 26.72 8.76 12.59
CA LEU A 80 27.02 9.46 11.34
C LEU A 80 26.62 10.92 11.49
N ASP A 81 27.42 11.83 10.94
CA ASP A 81 27.12 13.26 10.95
C ASP A 81 26.00 13.62 9.95
N ASN A 82 25.41 14.80 10.14
CA ASN A 82 24.27 15.25 9.34
C ASN A 82 24.62 15.48 7.86
N VAL A 83 25.87 15.87 7.55
CA VAL A 83 26.30 16.11 6.16
C VAL A 83 26.40 14.78 5.41
N THR A 84 26.98 13.77 6.06
CA THR A 84 27.04 12.40 5.55
C THR A 84 25.63 11.84 5.32
N ILE A 85 24.74 11.95 6.31
CA ILE A 85 23.35 11.48 6.16
C ILE A 85 22.64 12.20 5.01
N SER A 86 22.74 13.53 4.92
CA SER A 86 22.10 14.30 3.86
C SER A 86 22.62 13.90 2.47
N SER A 87 23.92 13.64 2.34
CA SER A 87 24.53 13.19 1.09
C SER A 87 24.03 11.81 0.67
N LEU A 88 23.95 10.87 1.62
CA LEU A 88 23.44 9.52 1.37
C LEU A 88 21.94 9.51 1.03
N VAL A 89 21.14 10.33 1.72
CA VAL A 89 19.72 10.51 1.40
C VAL A 89 19.56 11.02 -0.02
N GLY A 90 20.30 12.07 -0.41
CA GLY A 90 20.28 12.58 -1.79
C GLY A 90 20.64 11.51 -2.81
N PHE A 91 21.74 10.78 -2.56
CA PHE A 91 22.22 9.70 -3.44
C PHE A 91 21.16 8.60 -3.66
N PHE A 92 20.61 8.02 -2.59
CA PHE A 92 19.64 6.93 -2.75
C PHE A 92 18.28 7.41 -3.28
N THR A 93 17.86 8.62 -2.92
CA THR A 93 16.63 9.23 -3.45
C THR A 93 16.73 9.44 -4.97
N GLU A 94 17.86 9.95 -5.45
CA GLU A 94 18.08 10.10 -6.91
C GLU A 94 18.05 8.75 -7.62
N ARG A 95 18.61 7.71 -7.00
CA ARG A 95 18.58 6.35 -7.54
C ARG A 95 17.17 5.76 -7.54
N LEU A 96 16.31 6.07 -6.56
CA LEU A 96 14.88 5.74 -6.63
C LEU A 96 14.18 6.45 -7.79
N ALA A 97 14.43 7.75 -8.00
CA ALA A 97 13.80 8.57 -9.03
C ALA A 97 14.21 8.19 -10.47
N SER A 98 15.41 7.62 -10.65
CA SER A 98 15.97 7.25 -11.96
C SER A 98 15.27 6.06 -12.66
N LEU A 99 14.22 5.51 -12.04
CA LEU A 99 13.65 4.19 -12.36
C LEU A 99 12.33 4.25 -13.13
N LYS A 100 12.01 5.38 -13.77
CA LYS A 100 10.82 5.54 -14.64
C LYS A 100 10.84 4.52 -15.80
N HIS A 101 10.23 3.36 -15.58
CA HIS A 101 10.19 2.26 -16.55
C HIS A 101 9.52 2.69 -17.88
N PRO A 102 10.10 2.38 -19.06
CA PRO A 102 9.48 2.68 -20.36
C PRO A 102 8.14 1.97 -20.58
N CYS A 103 7.95 0.76 -20.03
CA CYS A 103 6.74 -0.03 -20.26
C CYS A 103 5.59 0.36 -19.32
N LEU A 104 5.85 1.14 -18.27
CA LEU A 104 4.79 1.72 -17.43
C LEU A 104 4.08 2.90 -18.13
N CYS A 105 4.77 3.58 -19.07
CA CYS A 105 4.16 4.60 -19.92
C CYS A 105 3.13 4.05 -20.93
N LYS A 106 3.00 2.72 -21.09
CA LYS A 106 2.01 2.10 -21.99
C LYS A 106 0.69 1.71 -21.31
N LYS A 107 0.58 1.76 -19.98
CA LYS A 107 -0.74 1.70 -19.32
C LYS A 107 -1.43 3.06 -19.22
N PHE A 108 -0.71 4.14 -19.51
CA PHE A 108 -1.21 5.51 -19.41
C PHE A 108 -2.03 6.01 -20.62
N LYS A 109 -2.29 5.16 -21.62
CA LYS A 109 -3.26 5.46 -22.67
C LYS A 109 -4.00 4.18 -23.07
N THR A 110 -5.33 4.25 -22.93
CA THR A 110 -6.35 3.37 -23.52
C THR A 110 -6.44 1.93 -23.01
N SER A 111 -7.39 1.68 -22.10
CA SER A 111 -8.54 0.79 -22.37
C SER A 111 -9.60 0.94 -21.27
N ASP A 112 -10.79 1.39 -21.66
CA ASP A 112 -12.07 1.27 -20.94
C ASP A 112 -12.25 -0.16 -20.40
N THR A 113 -12.88 -0.44 -19.25
CA THR A 113 -14.22 -0.04 -18.80
C THR A 113 -14.36 -0.19 -17.27
N SER A 114 -15.02 0.78 -16.62
CA SER A 114 -15.64 0.67 -15.28
C SER A 114 -14.75 0.61 -14.03
N SER A 115 -13.79 1.54 -13.84
CA SER A 115 -13.25 1.87 -12.49
C SER A 115 -12.66 3.30 -12.43
N SER A 116 -13.29 4.28 -13.09
CA SER A 116 -12.81 5.66 -13.15
C SER A 116 -13.82 6.62 -12.54
N ILE A 117 -13.93 6.59 -11.21
CA ILE A 117 -14.56 7.68 -10.44
C ILE A 117 -13.49 8.74 -10.06
N PHE A 118 -12.23 8.34 -9.94
CA PHE A 118 -11.13 9.20 -9.49
C PHE A 118 -10.60 10.24 -10.50
N TYR A 119 -10.74 10.01 -11.82
CA TYR A 119 -10.11 10.89 -12.81
C TYR A 119 -10.86 12.20 -13.09
N ARG A 120 -12.11 12.35 -12.62
CA ARG A 120 -12.96 13.50 -12.96
C ARG A 120 -12.84 14.71 -12.04
N SER A 121 -12.25 14.59 -10.84
CA SER A 121 -12.18 15.72 -9.89
C SER A 121 -10.90 16.56 -10.00
N TRP A 122 -9.82 16.04 -10.62
CA TRP A 122 -8.47 16.59 -10.42
C TRP A 122 -7.90 17.47 -11.56
N VAL A 123 -8.69 17.76 -12.61
CA VAL A 123 -8.27 18.71 -13.66
C VAL A 123 -9.40 19.71 -13.90
N PRO A 124 -9.51 20.79 -13.09
CA PRO A 124 -8.87 22.05 -13.51
C PRO A 124 -8.55 23.04 -12.36
N GLN A 125 -7.33 23.07 -11.80
CA GLN A 125 -6.88 24.20 -10.94
C GLN A 125 -5.41 24.62 -11.09
N LEU A 126 -4.76 24.32 -12.21
CA LEU A 126 -3.48 24.94 -12.56
C LEU A 126 -3.57 25.68 -13.90
N ARG A 127 -4.09 26.90 -13.85
CA ARG A 127 -3.69 27.97 -14.77
C ARG A 127 -3.51 29.28 -14.00
N PRO A 128 -2.33 29.92 -14.05
CA PRO A 128 -2.17 31.28 -13.56
C PRO A 128 -2.67 32.30 -14.60
N TYR A 129 -3.38 33.33 -14.13
CA TYR A 129 -3.49 34.65 -14.77
C TYR A 129 -2.40 35.57 -14.18
N PRO A 130 -2.14 36.81 -14.66
CA PRO A 130 -2.35 37.42 -15.98
C PRO A 130 -1.08 38.16 -16.50
N SER A 131 -0.83 38.11 -17.80
CA SER A 131 -0.10 39.15 -18.55
C SER A 131 -0.39 38.87 -20.03
N ASP A 132 -0.90 39.82 -20.81
CA ASP A 132 -0.02 40.70 -21.57
C ASP A 132 -0.69 42.00 -22.04
N VAL A 133 0.16 43.03 -22.04
CA VAL A 133 0.06 44.37 -22.66
C VAL A 133 -0.01 44.22 -24.20
N PRO A 134 -0.62 45.17 -24.95
CA PRO A 134 -1.21 44.89 -26.26
C PRO A 134 -0.20 44.95 -27.41
N SER A 135 -0.45 44.14 -28.44
CA SER A 135 0.26 44.20 -29.74
C SER A 135 -0.65 44.75 -30.83
N PRO A 136 -0.15 45.58 -31.77
CA PRO A 136 -0.95 46.18 -32.83
C PRO A 136 -1.12 45.21 -34.01
N GLN A 137 -2.31 45.20 -34.61
CA GLN A 137 -2.54 44.68 -35.96
C GLN A 137 -3.05 45.81 -36.86
N HIS A 138 -2.50 45.86 -38.06
CA HIS A 138 -3.10 46.47 -39.25
C HIS A 138 -2.98 45.46 -40.42
N PRO A 139 -3.84 45.56 -41.46
CA PRO A 139 -4.75 44.47 -41.80
C PRO A 139 -4.75 44.08 -43.30
N GLY A 140 -5.59 43.10 -43.66
CA GLY A 140 -6.03 42.79 -45.04
C GLY A 140 -5.29 41.61 -45.67
N GLY A 141 -5.88 40.69 -46.44
CA GLY A 141 -7.22 40.50 -47.01
C GLY A 141 -7.21 39.11 -47.69
N ILE A 142 -8.29 38.33 -47.61
CA ILE A 142 -9.26 38.07 -48.69
C ILE A 142 -8.82 37.04 -49.76
N THR A 143 -9.67 35.99 -49.88
CA THR A 143 -9.95 35.09 -51.04
C THR A 143 -8.87 34.09 -51.48
N ALA A 144 -9.18 32.95 -52.12
CA ALA A 144 -10.32 32.04 -52.27
C ALA A 144 -9.85 30.98 -53.30
N ASN A 145 -10.33 29.73 -53.16
CA ASN A 145 -10.66 28.78 -54.24
C ASN A 145 -10.07 27.35 -54.08
N ASN A 146 -11.00 26.44 -53.81
CA ASN A 146 -11.08 25.01 -54.16
C ASN A 146 -11.16 24.86 -55.72
N PRO A 147 -11.23 23.68 -56.39
CA PRO A 147 -11.32 22.29 -55.92
C PRO A 147 -10.54 21.23 -56.77
N TYR A 148 -10.73 19.93 -56.48
CA TYR A 148 -10.63 18.69 -57.31
C TYR A 148 -10.07 17.54 -56.43
N ARG A 149 -10.88 16.67 -55.80
CA ARG A 149 -11.60 15.48 -56.31
C ARG A 149 -10.69 14.34 -56.80
N GLY A 150 -10.68 13.21 -56.07
CA GLY A 150 -10.67 11.86 -56.66
C GLY A 150 -9.53 10.89 -56.30
N HIS A 151 -9.89 9.90 -55.49
CA HIS A 151 -9.53 8.46 -55.59
C HIS A 151 -8.08 7.95 -55.48
N SER A 152 -7.83 7.28 -54.34
CA SER A 152 -7.29 5.92 -54.17
C SER A 152 -6.32 5.35 -55.22
N GLN A 153 -5.08 5.08 -54.80
CA GLN A 153 -4.35 3.81 -55.04
C GLN A 153 -3.00 3.80 -54.29
N SER A 154 -2.62 2.62 -53.83
CA SER A 154 -1.29 2.20 -53.32
C SER A 154 -0.88 0.94 -54.11
N PRO A 155 0.35 0.38 -54.04
CA PRO A 155 1.65 0.88 -53.56
C PRO A 155 2.79 0.63 -54.61
N SER A 156 4.05 0.73 -54.13
CA SER A 156 5.34 0.26 -54.70
C SER A 156 6.01 1.09 -55.80
N ASP A 157 7.08 1.81 -55.43
CA ASP A 157 8.42 1.61 -56.00
C ASP A 157 9.50 2.37 -55.19
N PHE A 158 10.57 1.64 -54.81
CA PHE A 158 11.85 2.11 -54.22
C PHE A 158 12.64 2.96 -55.25
N PRO A 159 13.59 3.87 -54.89
CA PRO A 159 14.79 3.52 -54.12
C PRO A 159 15.43 4.60 -53.21
N LEU A 160 16.30 4.14 -52.30
CA LEU A 160 17.28 4.94 -51.55
C LEU A 160 18.27 5.67 -52.48
N PRO A 161 18.78 6.84 -52.06
CA PRO A 161 20.20 7.11 -52.25
C PRO A 161 20.91 7.66 -51.01
N SER A 162 22.23 7.48 -51.07
CA SER A 162 23.27 7.58 -50.07
C SER A 162 23.98 8.95 -49.97
N LYS A 163 24.46 9.27 -48.76
CA LYS A 163 25.68 10.03 -48.36
C LYS A 163 25.82 11.56 -48.67
N LEU A 164 25.72 12.34 -47.57
CA LEU A 164 26.63 13.40 -47.01
C LEU A 164 26.99 14.67 -47.84
N PRO A 165 27.18 15.88 -47.23
CA PRO A 165 28.15 16.13 -46.15
C PRO A 165 27.76 17.07 -44.99
N LEU A 166 28.59 17.00 -43.93
CA LEU A 166 28.63 17.83 -42.72
C LEU A 166 28.58 19.34 -42.99
N ASN A 167 27.82 20.06 -42.16
CA ASN A 167 28.25 21.36 -41.64
C ASN A 167 27.91 21.48 -40.13
N SER A 168 29.00 21.55 -39.38
CA SER A 168 29.24 22.00 -38.00
C SER A 168 28.10 22.61 -37.16
N TYR A 169 27.83 21.97 -36.01
CA TYR A 169 27.54 22.65 -34.74
C TYR A 169 28.40 22.01 -33.64
N PRO A 170 29.01 22.77 -32.71
CA PRO A 170 29.86 22.22 -31.67
C PRO A 170 29.04 21.73 -30.45
N SER A 171 29.25 20.44 -30.13
CA SER A 171 29.51 19.83 -28.81
C SER A 171 28.51 19.85 -27.64
N SER A 172 28.50 18.68 -26.97
CA SER A 172 28.04 18.31 -25.62
C SER A 172 26.54 18.05 -25.48
N GLY A 173 26.02 16.82 -25.40
CA GLY A 173 26.67 15.57 -25.00
C GLY A 173 26.65 15.39 -23.48
N SER A 174 25.46 15.24 -22.90
CA SER A 174 25.19 14.43 -21.70
C SER A 174 23.69 14.53 -21.40
N LEU A 175 23.03 13.42 -21.05
CA LEU A 175 21.67 13.26 -20.49
C LEU A 175 20.76 12.25 -21.22
N SER A 176 21.13 11.74 -22.40
CA SER A 176 20.32 10.74 -23.11
C SER A 176 20.80 9.28 -22.98
N HIS A 177 21.84 9.02 -22.16
CA HIS A 177 22.50 7.70 -22.11
C HIS A 177 22.48 6.98 -20.74
N ILE A 178 21.75 7.47 -19.75
CA ILE A 178 21.42 6.64 -18.57
C ILE A 178 20.34 5.65 -19.03
N ALA A 179 20.77 4.50 -19.53
CA ALA A 179 19.94 3.32 -19.60
C ALA A 179 19.37 3.07 -18.19
N ARG A 180 18.07 3.34 -18.05
CA ARG A 180 17.26 3.31 -16.82
C ARG A 180 17.51 2.04 -16.01
N ASP A 181 18.01 2.20 -14.79
CA ASP A 181 18.72 1.16 -14.06
C ASP A 181 17.84 0.45 -13.03
N TRP A 182 16.74 -0.18 -13.46
CA TRP A 182 15.82 -0.91 -12.57
C TRP A 182 16.52 -1.95 -11.68
N LYS A 183 17.70 -2.44 -12.10
CA LYS A 183 18.53 -3.35 -11.32
C LYS A 183 19.06 -2.71 -10.02
N ALA A 184 19.25 -1.39 -10.01
CA ALA A 184 19.69 -0.64 -8.83
C ALA A 184 18.55 -0.35 -7.82
N LEU A 185 17.29 -0.65 -8.16
CA LEU A 185 16.13 -0.38 -7.32
C LEU A 185 16.28 -0.97 -5.92
N ARG A 186 16.69 -2.24 -5.83
CA ARG A 186 16.84 -2.92 -4.54
C ARG A 186 17.84 -2.20 -3.65
N GLY A 187 19.01 -1.87 -4.17
CA GLY A 187 20.02 -1.12 -3.42
C GLY A 187 19.51 0.26 -2.99
N ALA A 188 18.72 0.94 -3.83
CA ALA A 188 18.11 2.22 -3.48
C ALA A 188 17.07 2.11 -2.36
N LEU A 189 16.19 1.10 -2.40
CA LEU A 189 15.21 0.81 -1.35
C LEU A 189 15.90 0.45 -0.02
N VAL A 190 16.86 -0.49 -0.06
CA VAL A 190 17.61 -0.91 1.13
C VAL A 190 18.36 0.28 1.74
N GLY A 191 18.98 1.13 0.91
CA GLY A 191 19.72 2.30 1.37
C GLY A 191 18.83 3.34 2.03
N CYS A 192 17.69 3.66 1.41
CA CYS A 192 16.68 4.55 2.02
C CYS A 192 16.17 3.98 3.34
N LEU A 193 15.81 2.69 3.36
CA LEU A 193 15.29 2.00 4.53
C LEU A 193 16.31 1.98 5.69
N ALA A 194 17.58 1.73 5.38
CA ALA A 194 18.67 1.76 6.35
C ALA A 194 18.80 3.14 7.00
N LEU A 195 18.65 4.23 6.22
CA LEU A 195 18.73 5.61 6.69
C LEU A 195 17.52 6.01 7.54
N VAL A 196 16.29 5.74 7.07
CA VAL A 196 15.07 6.11 7.82
C VAL A 196 14.94 5.34 9.13
N ARG A 197 15.50 4.11 9.19
CA ARG A 197 15.49 3.27 10.40
C ARG A 197 16.49 3.69 11.48
N ARG A 198 17.44 4.58 11.20
CA ARG A 198 18.48 5.00 12.18
C ARG A 198 17.89 5.67 13.41
N LYS A 199 18.44 5.42 14.60
CA LYS A 199 17.99 6.04 15.86
C LYS A 199 18.62 7.43 16.07
N GLY A 200 17.93 8.29 16.83
CA GLY A 200 18.33 9.68 17.10
C GLY A 200 19.79 9.88 17.51
N ASN A 201 20.28 9.02 18.40
CA ASN A 201 21.65 9.05 18.92
C ASN A 201 22.74 8.67 17.91
N TYR A 202 22.38 8.10 16.75
CA TYR A 202 23.31 7.71 15.70
C TYR A 202 23.20 8.61 14.45
N GLY A 203 22.39 9.67 14.51
CA GLY A 203 22.09 10.54 13.39
C GLY A 203 20.83 10.08 12.63
N THR A 204 19.97 11.03 12.31
CA THR A 204 18.64 10.80 11.72
C THR A 204 18.47 11.57 10.42
N VAL A 205 17.54 11.10 9.59
CA VAL A 205 17.14 11.79 8.37
C VAL A 205 16.37 13.05 8.76
N THR A 206 16.58 14.16 8.06
CA THR A 206 15.82 15.40 8.28
C THR A 206 14.40 15.26 7.71
N ASN A 207 13.44 16.06 8.19
CA ASN A 207 12.09 16.05 7.63
C ASN A 207 12.07 16.34 6.12
N SER A 208 12.93 17.23 5.62
CA SER A 208 13.05 17.48 4.18
C SER A 208 13.58 16.27 3.42
N GLY A 209 14.54 15.53 3.99
CA GLY A 209 15.08 14.31 3.42
C GLY A 209 14.04 13.18 3.39
N ALA A 210 13.32 12.98 4.50
CA ALA A 210 12.26 11.97 4.59
C ALA A 210 11.13 12.26 3.59
N ARG A 211 10.74 13.53 3.46
CA ARG A 211 9.76 13.96 2.44
C ARG A 211 10.24 13.65 1.03
N ALA A 212 11.49 13.97 0.69
CA ALA A 212 12.04 13.69 -0.64
C ALA A 212 12.07 12.18 -0.96
N ILE A 213 12.42 11.33 0.01
CA ILE A 213 12.33 9.87 -0.14
C ILE A 213 10.89 9.45 -0.39
N ALA A 214 9.95 9.94 0.41
CA ALA A 214 8.52 9.64 0.27
C ALA A 214 7.98 10.03 -1.11
N GLU A 215 8.18 11.29 -1.53
CA GLU A 215 7.78 11.79 -2.85
C GLU A 215 8.36 10.94 -3.98
N SER A 216 9.67 10.65 -3.93
CA SER A 216 10.33 9.85 -4.95
C SER A 216 9.77 8.43 -5.02
N SER A 217 9.50 7.81 -3.87
CA SER A 217 8.95 6.46 -3.79
C SER A 217 7.52 6.39 -4.36
N LEU A 218 6.64 7.30 -3.94
CA LEU A 218 5.23 7.33 -4.32
C LEU A 218 5.01 7.71 -5.80
N GLN A 219 5.85 8.58 -6.37
CA GLN A 219 5.67 9.05 -7.75
C GLN A 219 6.36 8.18 -8.82
N THR A 220 7.37 7.39 -8.44
CA THR A 220 8.23 6.71 -9.42
C THR A 220 8.02 5.20 -9.46
N LEU A 221 7.60 4.59 -8.35
CA LEU A 221 7.53 3.15 -8.22
C LEU A 221 6.15 2.61 -8.56
N SER A 222 6.07 1.74 -9.56
CA SER A 222 4.93 0.85 -9.72
C SER A 222 5.19 -0.40 -8.89
N VAL A 223 4.78 -0.39 -7.62
CA VAL A 223 5.04 -1.49 -6.66
C VAL A 223 4.61 -2.84 -7.23
N GLN A 224 3.48 -2.88 -7.93
CA GLN A 224 2.88 -4.13 -8.45
C GLN A 224 3.68 -4.76 -9.60
N ALA A 225 4.61 -4.01 -10.19
CA ALA A 225 5.52 -4.52 -11.21
C ALA A 225 6.75 -5.21 -10.62
N LEU A 226 6.95 -5.13 -9.31
CA LEU A 226 8.14 -5.64 -8.63
C LEU A 226 7.96 -7.08 -8.15
N GLY A 227 9.07 -7.78 -7.96
CA GLY A 227 9.08 -9.08 -7.28
C GLY A 227 8.69 -8.94 -5.81
N GLN A 228 8.18 -10.03 -5.21
CA GLN A 228 7.62 -10.04 -3.85
C GLN A 228 8.57 -9.44 -2.80
N HIS A 229 9.85 -9.81 -2.82
CA HIS A 229 10.85 -9.24 -1.92
C HIS A 229 10.99 -7.70 -2.04
N ASP A 230 10.99 -7.17 -3.25
CA ASP A 230 11.16 -5.74 -3.48
C ASP A 230 9.87 -4.97 -3.15
N ARG A 231 8.69 -5.58 -3.32
CA ARG A 231 7.41 -5.02 -2.84
C ARG A 231 7.40 -4.89 -1.32
N LYS A 232 7.82 -5.94 -0.62
CA LYS A 232 7.97 -5.93 0.85
C LYS A 232 8.86 -4.76 1.30
N LEU A 233 10.01 -4.54 0.65
CA LEU A 233 10.89 -3.40 0.94
C LEU A 233 10.20 -2.04 0.71
N CYS A 234 9.39 -1.90 -0.34
CA CYS A 234 8.60 -0.68 -0.57
C CYS A 234 7.62 -0.42 0.58
N PHE A 235 6.88 -1.44 1.03
CA PHE A 235 5.93 -1.30 2.14
C PHE A 235 6.62 -1.03 3.47
N GLU A 236 7.75 -1.69 3.74
CA GLU A 236 8.56 -1.41 4.92
C GLU A 236 9.11 0.02 4.95
N LEU A 237 9.52 0.55 3.78
CA LEU A 237 9.95 1.94 3.64
C LEU A 237 8.80 2.91 3.89
N LEU A 238 7.65 2.68 3.25
CA LEU A 238 6.47 3.51 3.40
C LEU A 238 5.95 3.53 4.83
N GLY A 239 5.81 2.35 5.47
CA GLY A 239 5.41 2.24 6.87
C GLY A 239 6.36 2.99 7.81
N CYS A 240 7.68 2.81 7.62
CA CYS A 240 8.69 3.51 8.43
C CYS A 240 8.61 5.04 8.28
N LEU A 241 8.35 5.54 7.07
CA LEU A 241 8.15 6.97 6.81
C LEU A 241 6.90 7.51 7.49
N LEU A 242 5.77 6.78 7.39
CA LEU A 242 4.50 7.15 8.02
C LEU A 242 4.61 7.22 9.56
N GLU A 243 5.24 6.21 10.18
CA GLU A 243 5.33 6.11 11.64
C GLU A 243 6.34 7.07 12.26
N ARG A 244 7.48 7.31 11.59
CA ARG A 244 8.63 7.99 12.21
C ARG A 244 8.85 9.40 11.71
N TYR A 245 8.29 9.73 10.55
CA TYR A 245 8.43 11.02 9.90
C TYR A 245 7.06 11.56 9.50
N SER A 246 6.05 11.35 10.35
CA SER A 246 4.65 11.77 10.15
C SER A 246 4.53 13.23 9.70
N ASP A 247 5.21 14.16 10.38
CA ASP A 247 5.21 15.59 10.04
C ASP A 247 5.74 15.87 8.63
N ALA A 248 6.73 15.08 8.19
CA ALA A 248 7.33 15.23 6.86
C ALA A 248 6.37 14.77 5.76
N VAL A 249 5.71 13.63 5.97
CA VAL A 249 4.83 12.98 4.99
C VAL A 249 3.42 13.57 4.98
N MET A 250 2.88 14.01 6.12
CA MET A 250 1.58 14.70 6.18
C MET A 250 1.56 15.97 5.33
N ALA A 251 2.72 16.63 5.19
CA ALA A 251 2.86 17.79 4.31
C ALA A 251 2.71 17.48 2.81
N LEU A 252 2.66 16.20 2.42
CA LEU A 252 2.34 15.77 1.05
C LEU A 252 0.84 15.72 0.78
N ASP A 253 0.00 15.77 1.83
CA ASP A 253 -1.45 15.93 1.73
C ASP A 253 -2.09 14.87 0.81
N ASP A 254 -2.90 15.27 -0.18
CA ASP A 254 -3.53 14.37 -1.17
C ASP A 254 -2.52 13.45 -1.87
N LEU A 255 -1.29 13.91 -2.13
CA LEU A 255 -0.27 13.08 -2.79
C LEU A 255 0.11 11.87 -1.94
N LEU A 256 0.10 12.01 -0.61
CA LEU A 256 0.37 10.90 0.29
C LEU A 256 -0.71 9.84 0.14
N VAL A 257 -1.97 10.23 0.28
CA VAL A 257 -3.11 9.30 0.28
C VAL A 257 -3.23 8.62 -1.08
N TYR A 258 -3.16 9.39 -2.17
CA TYR A 258 -3.18 8.86 -3.53
C TYR A 258 -2.03 7.87 -3.78
N GLY A 259 -0.80 8.27 -3.42
CA GLY A 259 0.37 7.42 -3.61
C GLY A 259 0.29 6.12 -2.80
N VAL A 260 -0.29 6.15 -1.59
CA VAL A 260 -0.54 4.96 -0.78
C VAL A 260 -1.55 4.05 -1.47
N CYS A 261 -2.68 4.58 -1.95
CA CYS A 261 -3.68 3.79 -2.69
C CYS A 261 -3.04 3.05 -3.89
N GLU A 262 -2.28 3.76 -4.72
CA GLU A 262 -1.58 3.18 -5.86
C GLU A 262 -0.54 2.13 -5.45
N ALA A 263 0.16 2.35 -4.33
CA ALA A 263 1.20 1.45 -3.86
C ALA A 263 0.63 0.12 -3.34
N ILE A 264 -0.53 0.12 -2.69
CA ILE A 264 -1.10 -1.08 -2.06
C ILE A 264 -2.07 -1.85 -2.98
N ASP A 265 -2.65 -1.19 -3.99
CA ASP A 265 -3.65 -1.81 -4.86
C ASP A 265 -3.13 -3.06 -5.56
N GLY A 266 -3.90 -4.16 -5.48
CA GLY A 266 -3.60 -5.41 -6.17
C GLY A 266 -2.50 -6.28 -5.56
N GLU A 267 -2.08 -6.04 -4.30
CA GLU A 267 -1.19 -6.96 -3.59
C GLU A 267 -1.88 -8.31 -3.33
N LYS A 268 -1.10 -9.39 -3.34
CA LYS A 268 -1.60 -10.78 -3.22
C LYS A 268 -0.81 -11.63 -2.24
N ASP A 269 0.42 -11.24 -1.94
CA ASP A 269 1.28 -11.98 -1.02
C ASP A 269 0.86 -11.72 0.44
N PRO A 270 0.57 -12.76 1.26
CA PRO A 270 0.08 -12.58 2.62
C PRO A 270 1.01 -11.77 3.53
N GLU A 271 2.34 -11.91 3.38
CA GLU A 271 3.28 -11.11 4.19
C GLU A 271 3.25 -9.64 3.80
N CYS A 272 3.16 -9.37 2.50
CA CYS A 272 3.01 -8.00 2.00
C CYS A 272 1.65 -7.41 2.40
N LEU A 273 0.57 -8.19 2.36
CA LEU A 273 -0.77 -7.73 2.74
C LEU A 273 -0.83 -7.24 4.19
N ILE A 274 -0.21 -7.94 5.14
CA ILE A 274 -0.12 -7.48 6.53
C ILE A 274 0.51 -6.08 6.61
N LEU A 275 1.57 -5.83 5.83
CA LEU A 275 2.18 -4.49 5.76
C LEU A 275 1.25 -3.46 5.12
N THR A 276 0.51 -3.83 4.06
CA THR A 276 -0.44 -2.91 3.42
C THR A 276 -1.58 -2.50 4.35
N PHE A 277 -2.14 -3.45 5.11
CA PHE A 277 -3.22 -3.17 6.06
C PHE A 277 -2.72 -2.30 7.21
N HIS A 278 -1.51 -2.57 7.72
CA HIS A 278 -0.85 -1.71 8.70
C HIS A 278 -0.60 -0.30 8.17
N ILE A 279 -0.15 -0.15 6.91
CA ILE A 279 0.03 1.15 6.26
C ILE A 279 -1.30 1.93 6.24
N VAL A 280 -2.41 1.27 5.92
CA VAL A 280 -3.74 1.89 5.95
C VAL A 280 -4.12 2.34 7.36
N GLU A 281 -3.89 1.51 8.37
CA GLU A 281 -4.15 1.86 9.78
C GLU A 281 -3.36 3.11 10.19
N VAL A 282 -2.05 3.13 9.91
CA VAL A 282 -1.20 4.28 10.24
C VAL A 282 -1.62 5.52 9.45
N LEU A 283 -1.90 5.39 8.15
CA LEU A 283 -2.35 6.51 7.31
C LEU A 283 -3.64 7.13 7.84
N ALA A 284 -4.62 6.30 8.21
CA ALA A 284 -5.87 6.78 8.80
C ALA A 284 -5.64 7.53 10.11
N GLY A 285 -4.72 7.04 10.95
CA GLY A 285 -4.30 7.71 12.19
C GLY A 285 -3.64 9.08 12.00
N LEU A 286 -3.01 9.33 10.84
CA LEU A 286 -2.44 10.64 10.49
C LEU A 286 -3.51 11.68 10.09
N PHE A 287 -4.67 11.23 9.62
CA PHE A 287 -5.77 12.09 9.16
C PHE A 287 -7.08 11.74 9.88
N PRO A 288 -7.19 11.96 11.21
CA PRO A 288 -8.38 11.61 11.98
C PRO A 288 -9.59 12.50 11.64
N ASP A 289 -9.34 13.69 11.10
CA ASP A 289 -10.39 14.65 10.76
C ASP A 289 -11.16 14.20 9.51
N THR A 290 -12.49 14.19 9.63
CA THR A 290 -13.41 13.85 8.54
C THR A 290 -13.46 14.87 7.40
N ALA A 291 -12.62 15.91 7.46
CA ALA A 291 -12.45 16.92 6.41
C ALA A 291 -11.03 16.91 5.79
N GLY A 292 -10.17 15.96 6.17
CA GLY A 292 -8.82 15.83 5.63
C GLY A 292 -8.75 15.12 4.28
N PRO A 293 -7.54 14.97 3.70
CA PRO A 293 -7.30 14.28 2.43
C PRO A 293 -7.96 12.91 2.37
N LEU A 294 -7.88 12.16 3.46
CA LEU A 294 -8.43 10.80 3.58
C LEU A 294 -9.91 10.74 3.18
N THR A 295 -10.70 11.77 3.46
CA THR A 295 -12.14 11.82 3.12
C THR A 295 -12.37 11.71 1.61
N SER A 296 -11.55 12.37 0.80
CA SER A 296 -11.67 12.36 -0.66
C SER A 296 -11.30 11.00 -1.27
N PHE A 297 -10.52 10.19 -0.56
CA PHE A 297 -10.02 8.90 -1.02
C PHE A 297 -10.62 7.70 -0.28
N ALA A 298 -11.47 7.94 0.72
CA ALA A 298 -11.98 6.90 1.61
C ALA A 298 -12.72 5.79 0.84
N GLU A 299 -13.47 6.13 -0.21
CA GLU A 299 -14.17 5.15 -1.05
C GLU A 299 -13.19 4.21 -1.75
N GLY A 300 -12.22 4.76 -2.49
CA GLY A 300 -11.24 3.97 -3.24
C GLY A 300 -10.32 3.16 -2.32
N LEU A 301 -9.95 3.73 -1.17
CA LEU A 301 -9.20 2.99 -0.16
C LEU A 301 -10.02 1.83 0.42
N PHE A 302 -11.32 2.04 0.64
CA PHE A 302 -12.22 0.99 1.07
C PHE A 302 -12.44 -0.08 -0.01
N GLU A 303 -12.56 0.28 -1.29
CA GLU A 303 -12.67 -0.67 -2.41
C GLU A 303 -11.48 -1.64 -2.44
N ILE A 304 -10.26 -1.12 -2.22
CA ILE A 304 -9.05 -1.95 -2.11
C ILE A 304 -9.18 -2.94 -0.96
N LEU A 305 -9.47 -2.47 0.26
CA LEU A 305 -9.60 -3.34 1.44
C LEU A 305 -10.74 -4.35 1.29
N GLY A 306 -11.89 -3.90 0.79
CA GLY A 306 -13.10 -4.68 0.58
C GLY A 306 -12.89 -5.86 -0.34
N SER A 307 -11.98 -5.75 -1.31
CA SER A 307 -11.63 -6.83 -2.23
C SER A 307 -11.02 -8.07 -1.54
N TYR A 308 -10.48 -7.91 -0.33
CA TYR A 308 -9.89 -9.00 0.45
C TYR A 308 -10.86 -9.66 1.43
N PHE A 309 -12.08 -9.14 1.60
CA PHE A 309 -13.07 -9.65 2.55
C PHE A 309 -14.13 -10.53 1.86
N PRO A 310 -14.43 -11.74 2.37
CA PRO A 310 -13.77 -12.45 3.47
C PRO A 310 -12.42 -13.06 3.06
N ILE A 311 -11.52 -13.23 4.03
CA ILE A 311 -10.19 -13.79 3.77
C ILE A 311 -10.32 -15.28 3.44
N HIS A 312 -9.95 -15.65 2.22
CA HIS A 312 -9.94 -17.03 1.77
C HIS A 312 -8.61 -17.35 1.09
N PHE A 313 -8.03 -18.51 1.42
CA PHE A 313 -6.84 -19.03 0.75
C PHE A 313 -7.25 -20.07 -0.28
N THR A 314 -6.60 -20.03 -1.44
CA THR A 314 -6.83 -21.01 -2.52
C THR A 314 -6.06 -22.32 -2.31
N HIS A 315 -5.05 -22.33 -1.42
CA HIS A 315 -4.23 -23.51 -1.11
C HIS A 315 -4.01 -23.62 0.41
N SER A 316 -4.46 -24.73 0.97
CA SER A 316 -4.41 -25.01 2.42
C SER A 316 -3.38 -26.11 2.69
N GLU A 317 -2.10 -25.76 2.78
CA GLU A 317 -1.06 -26.71 3.16
C GLU A 317 -0.10 -26.08 4.18
N GLY A 318 0.09 -26.74 5.32
CA GLY A 318 1.04 -26.37 6.37
C GLY A 318 0.44 -26.36 7.78
N GLU A 319 1.29 -26.64 8.78
CA GLU A 319 0.90 -26.72 10.21
C GLU A 319 0.50 -25.35 10.81
N ASP A 320 0.90 -24.22 10.19
CA ASP A 320 0.61 -22.86 10.66
C ASP A 320 -0.48 -22.12 9.84
N PHE A 321 -1.22 -22.84 9.00
CA PHE A 321 -2.18 -22.23 8.07
C PHE A 321 -3.27 -21.40 8.77
N ASP A 322 -3.89 -21.96 9.80
CA ASP A 322 -4.99 -21.30 10.52
C ASP A 322 -4.51 -20.03 11.23
N ALA A 323 -3.35 -20.08 11.90
CA ALA A 323 -2.75 -18.93 12.56
C ALA A 323 -2.42 -17.79 11.58
N ARG A 324 -1.92 -18.12 10.39
CA ARG A 324 -1.63 -17.12 9.34
C ARG A 324 -2.90 -16.49 8.78
N ARG A 325 -3.97 -17.26 8.59
CA ARG A 325 -5.28 -16.74 8.17
C ARG A 325 -5.84 -15.79 9.22
N GLU A 326 -5.82 -16.21 10.49
CA GLU A 326 -6.31 -15.39 11.60
C GLU A 326 -5.55 -14.08 11.72
N GLU A 327 -4.22 -14.10 11.60
CA GLU A 327 -3.43 -12.87 11.65
C GLU A 327 -3.73 -11.93 10.47
N LEU A 328 -3.89 -12.48 9.26
CA LEU A 328 -4.24 -11.69 8.09
C LEU A 328 -5.64 -11.07 8.22
N SER A 329 -6.62 -11.85 8.70
CA SER A 329 -7.98 -11.37 8.95
C SER A 329 -8.01 -10.33 10.07
N ARG A 330 -7.26 -10.54 11.14
CA ARG A 330 -7.13 -9.56 12.23
C ARG A 330 -6.54 -8.25 11.73
N SER A 331 -5.49 -8.31 10.91
CA SER A 331 -4.85 -7.13 10.32
C SER A 331 -5.80 -6.37 9.39
N LEU A 332 -6.56 -7.08 8.54
CA LEU A 332 -7.60 -6.47 7.70
C LEU A 332 -8.71 -5.81 8.53
N MET A 333 -9.18 -6.47 9.60
CA MET A 333 -10.18 -5.92 10.51
C MET A 333 -9.72 -4.62 11.17
N LEU A 334 -8.45 -4.53 11.57
CA LEU A 334 -7.88 -3.29 12.11
C LEU A 334 -7.87 -2.18 11.05
N ALA A 335 -7.50 -2.49 9.81
CA ALA A 335 -7.53 -1.53 8.70
C ALA A 335 -8.96 -1.03 8.42
N PHE A 336 -9.96 -1.92 8.38
CA PHE A 336 -11.38 -1.54 8.24
C PHE A 336 -11.87 -0.62 9.36
N ALA A 337 -11.34 -0.81 10.56
CA ALA A 337 -11.76 -0.07 11.75
C ALA A 337 -10.91 1.19 12.02
N SER A 338 -9.92 1.47 11.17
CA SER A 338 -8.94 2.54 11.36
C SER A 338 -9.53 3.95 11.19
N THR A 339 -10.65 4.08 10.49
CA THR A 339 -11.36 5.35 10.31
C THR A 339 -12.88 5.17 10.30
N PRO A 340 -13.66 6.06 10.95
CA PRO A 340 -15.12 6.04 10.87
C PRO A 340 -15.67 6.40 9.50
N LEU A 341 -14.83 6.85 8.55
CA LEU A 341 -15.23 7.12 7.17
C LEU A 341 -15.64 5.86 6.41
N PHE A 342 -15.09 4.70 6.78
CA PHE A 342 -15.37 3.43 6.10
C PHE A 342 -16.76 2.85 6.43
N GLU A 343 -17.37 3.30 7.52
CA GLU A 343 -18.65 2.81 8.03
C GLU A 343 -19.73 2.65 6.96
N GLN A 344 -19.88 3.63 6.06
CA GLN A 344 -20.96 3.65 5.07
C GLN A 344 -20.86 2.53 4.01
N TRP A 345 -19.69 1.91 3.86
CA TRP A 345 -19.45 0.79 2.96
C TRP A 345 -19.16 -0.51 3.72
N ALA A 346 -18.46 -0.42 4.86
CA ALA A 346 -18.12 -1.55 5.71
C ALA A 346 -19.36 -2.27 6.25
N ILE A 347 -20.31 -1.52 6.81
CA ILE A 347 -21.51 -2.12 7.42
C ILE A 347 -22.36 -2.85 6.37
N PRO A 348 -22.71 -2.24 5.21
CA PRO A 348 -23.40 -2.96 4.14
C PRO A 348 -22.65 -4.22 3.68
N LEU A 349 -21.33 -4.16 3.50
CA LEU A 349 -20.52 -5.32 3.09
C LEU A 349 -20.64 -6.47 4.09
N PHE A 350 -20.51 -6.19 5.39
CA PHE A 350 -20.60 -7.23 6.42
C PHE A 350 -22.00 -7.83 6.50
N LEU A 351 -23.06 -7.02 6.39
CA LEU A 351 -24.44 -7.52 6.39
C LEU A 351 -24.73 -8.38 5.15
N GLU A 352 -24.21 -7.99 3.97
CA GLU A 352 -24.29 -8.81 2.76
C GLU A 352 -23.62 -10.17 2.98
N LYS A 353 -22.38 -10.19 3.48
CA LYS A 353 -21.65 -11.46 3.72
C LYS A 353 -22.24 -12.29 4.85
N LEU A 354 -22.86 -11.67 5.85
CA LEU A 354 -23.59 -12.35 6.91
C LEU A 354 -24.83 -13.09 6.38
N SER A 355 -25.48 -12.55 5.34
CA SER A 355 -26.61 -13.21 4.67
C SER A 355 -26.20 -14.37 3.74
N SER A 356 -24.89 -14.55 3.47
CA SER A 356 -24.39 -15.61 2.60
C SER A 356 -24.54 -17.01 3.20
N SER A 357 -24.46 -18.05 2.38
CA SER A 357 -24.54 -19.44 2.85
C SER A 357 -23.22 -19.97 3.43
N LEU A 358 -22.13 -19.20 3.40
CA LEU A 358 -20.79 -19.66 3.79
C LEU A 358 -20.56 -19.43 5.29
N PRO A 359 -20.44 -20.48 6.14
CA PRO A 359 -20.34 -20.30 7.58
C PRO A 359 -19.12 -19.48 8.04
N THR A 360 -17.97 -19.68 7.39
CA THR A 360 -16.74 -18.91 7.70
C THR A 360 -16.91 -17.42 7.41
N ALA A 361 -17.59 -17.06 6.32
CA ALA A 361 -17.90 -15.67 6.00
C ALA A 361 -18.88 -15.04 7.01
N LYS A 362 -19.84 -15.83 7.54
CA LYS A 362 -20.74 -15.37 8.61
C LYS A 362 -19.96 -15.06 9.89
N VAL A 363 -19.10 -15.98 10.33
CA VAL A 363 -18.25 -15.81 11.52
C VAL A 363 -17.36 -14.58 11.36
N GLU A 364 -16.66 -14.42 10.23
CA GLU A 364 -15.83 -13.23 9.99
C GLU A 364 -16.68 -11.94 9.98
N SER A 365 -17.85 -11.94 9.34
CA SER A 365 -18.74 -10.78 9.32
C SER A 365 -19.18 -10.36 10.73
N LEU A 366 -19.51 -11.32 11.59
CA LEU A 366 -19.89 -11.05 12.97
C LEU A 366 -18.71 -10.49 13.79
N LYS A 367 -17.51 -11.07 13.65
CA LYS A 367 -16.28 -10.58 14.30
C LYS A 367 -15.96 -9.14 13.86
N TYR A 368 -16.06 -8.85 12.56
CA TYR A 368 -15.81 -7.51 12.01
C TYR A 368 -16.86 -6.50 12.46
N LEU A 369 -18.15 -6.85 12.42
CA LEU A 369 -19.23 -6.01 12.95
C LEU A 369 -19.00 -5.70 14.44
N SER A 370 -18.63 -6.73 15.22
CA SER A 370 -18.38 -6.65 16.66
C SER A 370 -17.20 -5.74 17.01
N TYR A 371 -16.23 -5.59 16.10
CA TYR A 371 -15.09 -4.70 16.29
C TYR A 371 -15.34 -3.29 15.70
N CYS A 372 -15.80 -3.21 14.46
CA CYS A 372 -15.94 -1.96 13.71
C CYS A 372 -17.05 -1.07 14.24
N THR A 373 -18.19 -1.63 14.69
CA THR A 373 -19.30 -0.86 15.29
C THR A 373 -18.81 0.03 16.43
N VAL A 374 -17.91 -0.49 17.27
CA VAL A 374 -17.31 0.27 18.37
C VAL A 374 -16.45 1.43 17.88
N LYS A 375 -15.72 1.21 16.79
CA LYS A 375 -14.74 2.16 16.25
C LYS A 375 -15.38 3.26 15.41
N TYR A 376 -16.53 2.98 14.80
CA TYR A 376 -17.27 3.95 13.99
C TYR A 376 -18.09 4.94 14.82
N GLY A 377 -18.46 4.56 16.05
CA GLY A 377 -19.16 5.42 16.99
C GLY A 377 -20.68 5.41 16.83
N ALA A 378 -21.38 5.70 17.92
CA ALA A 378 -22.83 5.53 18.03
C ALA A 378 -23.63 6.35 16.99
N GLU A 379 -23.26 7.60 16.75
CA GLU A 379 -23.96 8.48 15.81
C GLU A 379 -24.01 7.91 14.39
N ARG A 380 -22.85 7.43 13.90
CA ARG A 380 -22.76 6.83 12.57
C ARG A 380 -23.46 5.49 12.50
N MET A 381 -23.40 4.71 13.58
CA MET A 381 -24.04 3.40 13.65
C MET A 381 -25.56 3.47 13.78
N ALA A 382 -26.11 4.56 14.32
CA ALA A 382 -27.56 4.73 14.50
C ALA A 382 -28.36 4.54 13.19
N LYS A 383 -27.82 4.92 12.04
CA LYS A 383 -28.48 4.74 10.73
C LYS A 383 -28.51 3.28 10.25
N HIS A 384 -27.71 2.41 10.84
CA HIS A 384 -27.61 0.98 10.49
C HIS A 384 -28.31 0.05 11.46
N VAL A 385 -28.67 0.54 12.64
CA VAL A 385 -29.19 -0.25 13.76
C VAL A 385 -30.37 -1.16 13.36
N GLY A 386 -31.31 -0.66 12.53
CA GLY A 386 -32.44 -1.47 12.07
C GLY A 386 -32.05 -2.63 11.14
N ALA A 387 -31.12 -2.39 10.20
CA ALA A 387 -30.60 -3.42 9.31
C ALA A 387 -29.76 -4.44 10.08
N LEU A 388 -28.93 -3.95 11.02
CA LEU A 388 -28.12 -4.78 11.89
C LEU A 388 -28.98 -5.71 12.75
N TRP A 389 -30.03 -5.19 13.40
CA TRP A 389 -30.96 -6.01 14.16
C TRP A 389 -31.65 -7.06 13.30
N SER A 390 -32.15 -6.67 12.12
CA SER A 390 -32.84 -7.59 11.20
C SER A 390 -31.95 -8.77 10.79
N SER A 391 -30.70 -8.51 10.40
CA SER A 391 -29.75 -9.56 10.04
C SER A 391 -29.31 -10.41 11.24
N LEU A 392 -29.12 -9.78 12.41
CA LEU A 392 -28.71 -10.48 13.62
C LEU A 392 -29.80 -11.42 14.13
N LYS A 393 -31.07 -10.97 14.08
CA LYS A 393 -32.24 -11.78 14.40
C LYS A 393 -32.28 -13.03 13.52
N ASP A 394 -32.19 -12.88 12.20
CA ASP A 394 -32.21 -14.00 11.26
C ASP A 394 -31.13 -15.06 11.58
N VAL A 395 -29.91 -14.61 11.89
CA VAL A 395 -28.80 -15.48 12.27
C VAL A 395 -29.07 -16.21 13.58
N ILE A 396 -29.54 -15.51 14.62
CA ILE A 396 -29.80 -16.11 15.94
C ILE A 396 -30.90 -17.17 15.83
N PHE A 397 -32.02 -16.86 15.16
CA PHE A 397 -33.11 -17.81 14.96
C PHE A 397 -32.66 -19.01 14.12
N THR A 398 -31.97 -18.77 13.00
CA THR A 398 -31.46 -19.85 12.14
C THR A 398 -30.50 -20.77 12.90
N SER A 399 -29.60 -20.21 13.70
CA SER A 399 -28.66 -21.00 14.51
C SER A 399 -29.37 -21.79 15.61
N ALA A 400 -30.38 -21.21 16.27
CA ALA A 400 -31.18 -21.92 17.29
C ALA A 400 -31.89 -23.13 16.70
N PHE A 401 -32.60 -22.97 15.57
CA PHE A 401 -33.29 -24.08 14.91
C PHE A 401 -32.33 -25.14 14.35
N ALA A 402 -31.11 -24.76 13.97
CA ALA A 402 -30.11 -25.69 13.47
C ALA A 402 -29.47 -26.56 14.57
N LEU A 403 -29.47 -26.11 15.83
CA LEU A 403 -28.96 -26.87 16.98
C LEU A 403 -29.95 -27.98 17.42
N ASP A 404 -31.25 -27.77 17.20
CA ASP A 404 -32.30 -28.76 17.50
C ASP A 404 -32.36 -29.91 16.49
N ALA A 405 -31.79 -29.72 15.30
CA ALA A 405 -31.72 -30.75 14.27
C ALA A 405 -30.55 -31.71 14.57
N GLU A 406 -30.85 -32.94 15.00
CA GLU A 406 -29.87 -34.01 15.28
C GLU A 406 -28.89 -34.27 14.11
N SER A 407 -27.79 -33.52 14.08
CA SER A 407 -26.78 -33.56 13.02
C SER A 407 -25.38 -33.48 13.62
N ARG A 408 -24.87 -34.63 14.08
CA ARG A 408 -23.49 -34.76 14.59
C ARG A 408 -22.47 -34.69 13.45
N ASN A 409 -21.77 -33.56 13.28
CA ASN A 409 -20.46 -33.40 12.62
C ASN A 409 -20.06 -31.91 12.52
N SER A 410 -18.87 -31.59 11.96
CA SER A 410 -18.25 -30.26 11.72
C SER A 410 -19.17 -29.06 11.41
N MET A 411 -20.39 -29.29 10.90
CA MET A 411 -21.41 -28.27 10.70
C MET A 411 -21.96 -27.72 12.03
N GLU A 412 -22.08 -28.56 13.05
CA GLU A 412 -22.49 -28.22 14.42
C GLU A 412 -21.50 -27.25 15.08
N PHE A 413 -20.18 -27.48 14.91
CA PHE A 413 -19.14 -26.58 15.43
C PHE A 413 -19.24 -25.17 14.82
N GLN A 414 -19.46 -25.09 13.50
CA GLN A 414 -19.59 -23.81 12.79
C GLN A 414 -20.89 -23.08 13.17
N VAL A 415 -22.00 -23.80 13.30
CA VAL A 415 -23.28 -23.24 13.78
C VAL A 415 -23.13 -22.68 15.20
N ASN A 416 -22.42 -23.40 16.08
CA ASN A 416 -22.15 -22.95 17.44
C ASN A 416 -21.24 -21.71 17.48
N GLU A 417 -20.21 -21.65 16.62
CA GLU A 417 -19.36 -20.45 16.51
C GLU A 417 -20.15 -19.24 15.99
N ILE A 418 -20.99 -19.43 14.96
CA ILE A 418 -21.87 -18.37 14.44
C ILE A 418 -22.79 -17.84 15.53
N ALA A 419 -23.45 -18.74 16.28
CA ALA A 419 -24.34 -18.34 17.38
C ALA A 419 -23.57 -17.55 18.45
N THR A 420 -22.40 -18.05 18.85
CA THR A 420 -21.53 -17.39 19.85
C THR A 420 -21.16 -15.98 19.42
N GLU A 421 -20.66 -15.79 18.20
CA GLU A 421 -20.27 -14.48 17.69
C GLU A 421 -21.47 -13.54 17.49
N ALA A 422 -22.64 -14.08 17.13
CA ALA A 422 -23.88 -13.32 17.04
C ALA A 422 -24.31 -12.77 18.41
N PHE A 423 -24.28 -13.60 19.46
CA PHE A 423 -24.59 -13.15 20.81
C PHE A 423 -23.55 -12.14 21.34
N LEU A 424 -22.26 -12.31 21.03
CA LEU A 424 -21.22 -11.34 21.38
C LEU A 424 -21.47 -9.98 20.72
N LEU A 425 -21.84 -9.98 19.44
CA LEU A 425 -22.23 -8.76 18.73
C LEU A 425 -23.48 -8.12 19.36
N LEU A 426 -24.52 -8.91 19.63
CA LEU A 426 -25.75 -8.44 20.27
C LEU A 426 -25.45 -7.73 21.60
N GLN A 427 -24.67 -8.39 22.46
CA GLN A 427 -24.28 -7.85 23.75
C GLN A 427 -23.52 -6.53 23.60
N LYS A 428 -22.56 -6.45 22.67
CA LYS A 428 -21.80 -5.21 22.45
C LYS A 428 -22.68 -4.06 21.97
N VAL A 429 -23.57 -4.31 21.01
CA VAL A 429 -24.40 -3.25 20.45
C VAL A 429 -25.40 -2.74 21.50
N ILE A 430 -26.01 -3.63 22.28
CA ILE A 430 -26.88 -3.26 23.40
C ILE A 430 -26.15 -2.39 24.45
N LEU A 431 -24.89 -2.73 24.77
CA LEU A 431 -24.11 -1.98 25.77
C LEU A 431 -23.63 -0.61 25.28
N GLN A 432 -23.54 -0.39 23.98
CA GLN A 432 -23.01 0.84 23.38
C GLN A 432 -24.09 1.82 22.94
N ASP A 433 -25.30 1.32 22.74
CA ASP A 433 -26.43 2.09 22.28
C ASP A 433 -27.19 2.74 23.45
N ASP A 434 -27.83 3.88 23.21
CA ASP A 434 -28.56 4.68 24.21
C ASP A 434 -29.94 4.11 24.57
N GLY A 435 -30.25 2.90 24.11
CA GLY A 435 -31.51 2.20 24.33
C GLY A 435 -32.37 2.08 23.06
N SER A 436 -31.98 2.73 21.96
CA SER A 436 -32.59 2.58 20.64
C SER A 436 -32.60 1.12 20.15
N PHE A 437 -31.51 0.38 20.32
CA PHE A 437 -31.36 -1.02 19.94
C PHE A 437 -32.23 -1.92 20.81
N LEU A 438 -32.25 -1.69 22.13
CA LEU A 438 -33.14 -2.40 23.04
C LEU A 438 -34.61 -2.15 22.71
N SER A 439 -34.97 -0.91 22.36
CA SER A 439 -36.34 -0.57 21.98
C SER A 439 -36.78 -1.30 20.71
N LEU A 440 -35.87 -1.50 19.75
CA LEU A 440 -36.13 -2.27 18.55
C LEU A 440 -36.35 -3.75 18.84
N ILE A 441 -35.53 -4.35 19.72
CA ILE A 441 -35.69 -5.75 20.13
C ILE A 441 -37.05 -5.95 20.82
N LEU A 442 -37.39 -5.07 21.76
CA LEU A 442 -38.65 -5.15 22.52
C LEU A 442 -39.88 -4.84 21.65
N GLY A 443 -39.71 -4.03 20.61
CA GLY A 443 -40.75 -3.73 19.63
C GLY A 443 -40.91 -4.79 18.54
N ASP A 444 -40.05 -5.81 18.49
CA ASP A 444 -40.07 -6.83 17.44
C ASP A 444 -41.19 -7.85 17.67
N ASP A 445 -42.08 -8.01 16.69
CA ASP A 445 -43.24 -8.90 16.78
C ASP A 445 -42.85 -10.38 16.97
N ASP A 446 -41.74 -10.82 16.38
CA ASP A 446 -41.28 -12.20 16.52
C ASP A 446 -40.80 -12.46 17.95
N ILE A 447 -40.03 -11.51 18.52
CA ILE A 447 -39.58 -11.58 19.92
C ILE A 447 -40.77 -11.52 20.87
N ASN A 448 -41.72 -10.61 20.63
CA ASN A 448 -42.93 -10.52 21.43
C ASN A 448 -43.74 -11.82 21.37
N THR A 449 -43.81 -12.48 20.22
CA THR A 449 -44.46 -13.78 20.08
C THR A 449 -43.75 -14.87 20.89
N VAL A 450 -42.41 -14.93 20.84
CA VAL A 450 -41.61 -15.86 21.65
C VAL A 450 -41.80 -15.59 23.14
N MET A 451 -41.71 -14.33 23.58
CA MET A 451 -41.88 -13.94 24.99
C MET A 451 -43.28 -14.24 25.51
N ASN A 452 -44.33 -13.97 24.72
CA ASN A 452 -45.70 -14.29 25.07
C ASN A 452 -45.93 -15.81 25.14
N SER A 453 -45.28 -16.57 24.26
CA SER A 453 -45.33 -18.04 24.30
C SER A 453 -44.66 -18.57 25.58
N LEU A 454 -43.49 -18.02 25.96
CA LEU A 454 -42.80 -18.37 27.21
C LEU A 454 -43.60 -17.97 28.45
N ALA A 455 -44.24 -16.79 28.45
CA ALA A 455 -45.06 -16.32 29.56
C ALA A 455 -46.37 -17.13 29.76
N SER A 456 -46.74 -17.98 28.79
CA SER A 456 -47.88 -18.88 28.90
C SER A 456 -47.60 -20.11 29.78
N PHE A 457 -46.32 -20.40 30.07
CA PHE A 457 -45.89 -21.45 30.99
C PHE A 457 -45.86 -20.93 32.43
N LYS A 458 -46.38 -21.73 33.37
CA LYS A 458 -46.56 -21.30 34.77
C LYS A 458 -45.36 -21.64 35.66
N ASP A 459 -44.68 -22.75 35.38
CA ASP A 459 -43.43 -23.13 36.02
C ASP A 459 -42.31 -23.28 34.98
N TYR A 460 -41.06 -23.03 35.39
CA TYR A 460 -39.88 -23.17 34.51
C TYR A 460 -39.74 -24.60 33.96
N ASP A 461 -40.16 -25.60 34.74
CA ASP A 461 -40.15 -27.02 34.36
C ASP A 461 -41.22 -27.38 33.31
N ASP A 462 -42.21 -26.50 33.08
CA ASP A 462 -43.24 -26.68 32.05
C ASP A 462 -42.79 -26.14 30.68
N ILE A 463 -41.70 -25.36 30.64
CA ILE A 463 -41.09 -24.93 29.39
C ILE A 463 -40.50 -26.18 28.73
N PRO A 464 -40.90 -26.54 27.50
CA PRO A 464 -40.30 -27.66 26.80
C PRO A 464 -38.79 -27.44 26.75
N ILE A 465 -38.03 -28.30 27.44
CA ILE A 465 -36.59 -28.41 27.19
C ILE A 465 -36.51 -29.11 25.84
N GLN A 466 -36.45 -28.31 24.77
CA GLN A 466 -36.22 -28.80 23.42
C GLN A 466 -34.75 -29.17 23.26
#